data_AF-A0A3N5MBT7-F1
#
_entry.id   AF-A0A3N5MBT7-F1
#
_cell.length_a   1.000
_cell.length_b   1.000
_cell.length_c   1.000
_cell.angle_alpha   90.00
_cell.angle_beta   90.00
_cell.angle_gamma   90.00
#
_symmetry.space_group_name_H-M   'P 1'
#
loop_
_entity.id
_entity.type
_entity.pdbx_description
1 polymer ?
#
loop_
_entity_poly.entity_id
_entity_poly.type
_entity_poly.pdbx_seq_one_letter_code
_entity_poly.pdbx_strand_id
1 'polypeptide(L)'
;MRVERSLAAVAAVLLSLTFSGASAQSAAPVSLQRDGAITMAGRTLKCGSVRNVLDSRLPNLGIASPGVLIMNPRLLTKQPQTVRLFVFFHECGHHHVGGNELRADCWAVGEGVREGWLDRKGLAQVCTSFGDAPPTPTHPSGRQRCGNLDRCFAAATERQRTASTGSTPKAVPPKLTSGPTLIRPGVVPEQEAPAFQAAPAP
;
A
#
# COMPACT_ATOMS: atom_id res chain seq x y z
N MET A 1 30.86 45.33 -57.69
CA MET A 1 31.00 45.60 -56.24
C MET A 1 29.84 44.91 -55.54
N ARG A 2 30.15 44.04 -54.57
CA ARG A 2 29.19 43.28 -53.72
C ARG A 2 28.78 44.16 -52.53
N VAL A 3 27.49 44.19 -52.16
CA VAL A 3 26.97 44.36 -50.77
C VAL A 3 25.53 43.81 -50.77
N GLU A 4 25.31 42.52 -50.49
CA GLU A 4 25.01 41.86 -49.20
C GLU A 4 23.51 41.78 -48.85
N ARG A 5 23.08 40.52 -48.66
CA ARG A 5 21.74 40.06 -48.30
C ARG A 5 21.60 40.08 -46.78
N SER A 6 20.50 40.61 -46.25
CA SER A 6 20.10 40.37 -44.86
C SER A 6 18.83 39.52 -44.84
N LEU A 7 19.02 38.20 -44.66
CA LEU A 7 17.97 37.26 -44.28
C LEU A 7 17.87 37.27 -42.76
N ALA A 8 16.82 37.90 -42.22
CA ALA A 8 16.46 37.72 -40.82
C ALA A 8 15.74 36.37 -40.67
N ALA A 9 16.43 35.39 -40.08
CA ALA A 9 15.84 34.12 -39.68
C ALA A 9 15.03 34.32 -38.39
N VAL A 10 13.70 34.24 -38.49
CA VAL A 10 12.82 34.18 -37.31
C VAL A 10 12.84 32.73 -36.81
N ALA A 11 13.57 32.48 -35.73
CA ALA A 11 13.56 31.21 -35.02
C ALA A 11 12.26 31.11 -34.20
N ALA A 12 11.32 30.29 -34.68
CA ALA A 12 10.12 29.93 -33.92
C ALA A 12 10.50 28.92 -32.81
N VAL A 13 10.57 29.39 -31.57
CA VAL A 13 10.73 28.53 -30.39
C VAL A 13 9.36 27.91 -30.07
N LEU A 14 9.17 26.64 -30.48
CA LEU A 14 8.01 25.83 -30.13
C LEU A 14 8.11 25.35 -28.68
N LEU A 15 7.51 26.11 -27.76
CA LEU A 15 7.37 25.75 -26.36
C LEU A 15 6.36 24.60 -26.22
N SER A 16 6.85 23.37 -26.15
CA SER A 16 6.01 22.18 -25.95
C SER A 16 5.58 22.10 -24.49
N LEU A 17 4.39 22.62 -24.16
CA LEU A 17 3.76 22.36 -22.85
C LEU A 17 3.30 20.89 -22.82
N THR A 18 4.11 20.03 -22.24
CA THR A 18 3.70 18.69 -21.85
C THR A 18 2.79 18.78 -20.63
N PHE A 19 1.49 18.92 -20.86
CA PHE A 19 0.48 18.69 -19.82
C PHE A 19 0.59 17.24 -19.37
N SER A 20 1.28 17.01 -18.24
CA SER A 20 1.19 15.77 -17.49
C SER A 20 -0.22 15.69 -16.92
N GLY A 21 -1.16 15.14 -17.71
CA GLY A 21 -2.52 14.90 -17.29
C GLY A 21 -2.50 13.95 -16.10
N ALA A 22 -2.75 14.47 -14.90
CA ALA A 22 -3.12 13.65 -13.76
C ALA A 22 -4.37 12.88 -14.16
N SER A 23 -4.23 11.58 -14.45
CA SER A 23 -5.37 10.72 -14.75
C SER A 23 -6.30 10.76 -13.55
N ALA A 24 -7.50 11.32 -13.73
CA ALA A 24 -8.56 11.23 -12.76
C ALA A 24 -8.92 9.75 -12.61
N GLN A 25 -8.29 9.08 -11.64
CA GLN A 25 -8.67 7.73 -11.25
C GLN A 25 -10.09 7.83 -10.71
N SER A 26 -11.06 7.44 -11.54
CA SER A 26 -12.43 7.24 -11.08
C SER A 26 -12.38 6.41 -9.81
N ALA A 27 -13.06 6.89 -8.76
CA ALA A 27 -13.12 6.20 -7.49
C ALA A 27 -13.52 4.75 -7.72
N ALA A 28 -12.60 3.80 -7.49
CA ALA A 28 -12.86 2.39 -7.70
C ALA A 28 -14.17 1.98 -6.99
N PRO A 29 -15.06 1.24 -7.67
CA PRO A 29 -16.36 0.89 -7.12
C PRO A 29 -16.22 -0.01 -5.88
N VAL A 30 -17.20 0.07 -4.98
CA VAL A 30 -17.37 -0.86 -3.87
C VAL A 30 -18.26 -2.00 -4.36
N SER A 31 -17.77 -3.24 -4.30
CA SER A 31 -18.50 -4.41 -4.84
C SER A 31 -18.36 -5.64 -3.95
N LEU A 32 -19.42 -6.46 -3.90
CA LEU A 32 -19.42 -7.74 -3.20
C LEU A 32 -19.03 -8.84 -4.19
N GLN A 33 -18.03 -9.63 -3.84
CA GLN A 33 -17.54 -10.76 -4.62
C GLN A 33 -18.35 -12.02 -4.30
N ARG A 34 -18.29 -13.03 -5.19
CA ARG A 34 -19.02 -14.30 -5.02
C ARG A 34 -18.63 -15.06 -3.75
N ASP A 35 -17.38 -14.90 -3.32
CA ASP A 35 -16.82 -15.54 -2.13
C ASP A 35 -17.09 -14.76 -0.83
N GLY A 36 -17.96 -13.74 -0.90
CA GLY A 36 -18.33 -12.88 0.21
C GLY A 36 -17.31 -11.78 0.55
N ALA A 37 -16.22 -11.62 -0.21
CA ALA A 37 -15.30 -10.50 -0.01
C ALA A 37 -15.88 -9.16 -0.51
N ILE A 38 -15.48 -8.04 0.09
CA ILE A 38 -15.72 -6.71 -0.49
C ILE A 38 -14.48 -6.26 -1.25
N THR A 39 -14.62 -5.89 -2.52
CA THR A 39 -13.58 -5.17 -3.25
C THR A 39 -13.81 -3.68 -3.12
N MET A 40 -12.82 -2.96 -2.58
CA MET A 40 -12.88 -1.52 -2.32
C MET A 40 -11.47 -0.94 -2.19
N ALA A 41 -11.25 0.29 -2.68
CA ALA A 41 -9.96 0.99 -2.58
C ALA A 41 -8.77 0.16 -3.11
N GLY A 42 -8.99 -0.58 -4.20
CA GLY A 42 -7.97 -1.44 -4.82
C GLY A 42 -7.64 -2.72 -4.03
N ARG A 43 -8.40 -3.04 -2.98
CA ARG A 43 -8.18 -4.20 -2.10
C ARG A 43 -9.40 -5.12 -2.06
N THR A 44 -9.14 -6.39 -1.80
CA THR A 44 -10.17 -7.40 -1.50
C THR A 44 -10.16 -7.67 0.00
N LEU A 45 -11.29 -7.42 0.66
CA LEU A 45 -11.41 -7.32 2.11
C LEU A 45 -12.33 -8.42 2.66
N LYS A 46 -11.87 -9.08 3.73
CA LYS A 46 -12.65 -10.03 4.55
C LYS A 46 -12.38 -9.77 6.03
N CYS A 47 -13.37 -10.07 6.87
CA CYS A 47 -13.27 -9.96 8.32
C CYS A 47 -13.45 -11.37 8.94
N GLY A 48 -12.44 -12.24 8.76
CA GLY A 48 -12.54 -13.64 9.20
C GLY A 48 -13.78 -14.35 8.62
N SER A 49 -14.61 -14.91 9.51
CA SER A 49 -15.87 -15.59 9.16
C SER A 49 -17.09 -14.67 9.13
N VAL A 50 -16.92 -13.37 9.36
CA VAL A 50 -18.02 -12.39 9.35
C VAL A 50 -18.55 -12.23 7.94
N ARG A 51 -19.88 -12.28 7.78
CA ARG A 51 -20.53 -12.10 6.49
C ARG A 51 -20.55 -10.62 6.11
N ASN A 52 -20.03 -10.29 4.93
CA ASN A 52 -20.15 -8.96 4.36
C ASN A 52 -21.47 -8.77 3.60
N VAL A 53 -22.10 -7.61 3.76
CA VAL A 53 -23.32 -7.21 3.06
C VAL A 53 -23.13 -5.78 2.53
N LEU A 54 -23.62 -5.51 1.32
CA LEU A 54 -23.71 -4.15 0.80
C LEU A 54 -25.16 -3.69 0.85
N ASP A 55 -25.41 -2.55 1.50
CA ASP A 55 -26.74 -1.93 1.54
C ASP A 55 -26.63 -0.41 1.28
N SER A 56 -27.07 0.02 0.10
CA SER A 56 -27.08 1.43 -0.30
C SER A 56 -28.11 2.29 0.45
N ARG A 57 -29.03 1.67 1.20
CA ARG A 57 -30.06 2.33 2.01
C ARG A 57 -29.66 2.53 3.47
N LEU A 58 -28.56 1.91 3.91
CA LEU A 58 -28.00 2.13 5.25
C LEU A 58 -27.70 3.63 5.44
N PRO A 59 -28.17 4.31 6.51
CA PRO A 59 -27.90 5.75 6.68
C PRO A 59 -26.43 6.05 7.03
N ASN A 60 -25.67 5.04 7.47
CA ASN A 60 -24.28 5.13 7.88
C ASN A 60 -23.32 4.61 6.80
N LEU A 61 -22.03 4.93 6.91
CA LEU A 61 -20.98 4.39 6.01
C LEU A 61 -20.82 2.87 6.15
N GLY A 62 -20.95 2.38 7.38
CA GLY A 62 -20.94 0.96 7.73
C GLY A 62 -21.61 0.73 9.08
N ILE A 63 -21.86 -0.53 9.40
CA ILE A 63 -22.27 -0.99 10.73
C ILE A 63 -21.86 -2.44 10.96
N ALA A 64 -21.38 -2.73 12.16
CA ALA A 64 -21.18 -4.08 12.67
C ALA A 64 -22.40 -4.55 13.47
N SER A 65 -22.78 -5.81 13.28
CA SER A 65 -23.76 -6.52 14.10
C SER A 65 -23.31 -7.98 14.24
N PRO A 66 -23.82 -8.77 15.21
CA PRO A 66 -23.33 -10.12 15.44
C PRO A 66 -23.27 -10.96 14.14
N GLY A 67 -22.06 -11.38 13.76
CA GLY A 67 -21.80 -12.21 12.57
C GLY A 67 -21.95 -11.52 11.21
N VAL A 68 -22.27 -10.23 11.15
CA VAL A 68 -22.45 -9.49 9.90
C VAL A 68 -21.78 -8.12 9.94
N LEU A 69 -21.23 -7.72 8.79
CA LEU A 69 -20.68 -6.41 8.54
C LEU A 69 -21.42 -5.84 7.32
N ILE A 70 -22.07 -4.70 7.48
CA ILE A 70 -22.89 -4.07 6.44
C ILE A 70 -22.20 -2.77 6.03
N MET A 71 -21.97 -2.58 4.73
CA MET A 71 -21.32 -1.39 4.18
C MET A 71 -22.27 -0.66 3.24
N ASN A 72 -22.26 0.67 3.27
CA ASN A 72 -22.98 1.48 2.29
C ASN A 72 -22.08 1.84 1.10
N PRO A 73 -22.21 1.17 -0.07
CA PRO A 73 -21.36 1.47 -1.22
C PRO A 73 -21.60 2.88 -1.78
N ARG A 74 -22.82 3.43 -1.69
CA ARG A 74 -23.17 4.78 -2.19
C ARG A 74 -22.53 5.89 -1.35
N LEU A 75 -22.40 5.70 -0.04
CA LEU A 75 -21.73 6.68 0.83
C LEU A 75 -20.21 6.50 0.79
N LEU A 76 -19.72 5.26 0.83
CA LEU A 76 -18.28 4.96 0.80
C LEU A 76 -17.61 5.43 -0.49
N THR A 77 -18.27 5.31 -1.65
CA THR A 77 -17.72 5.77 -2.93
C THR A 77 -17.43 7.28 -3.00
N LYS A 78 -17.99 8.07 -2.07
CA LYS A 78 -17.74 9.51 -1.95
C LYS A 78 -16.57 9.84 -1.02
N GLN A 79 -16.05 8.86 -0.29
CA GLN A 79 -14.96 9.04 0.65
C GLN A 79 -13.60 8.78 0.00
N PRO A 80 -12.50 9.38 0.50
CA PRO A 80 -11.14 8.98 0.14
C PRO A 80 -10.90 7.48 0.36
N GLN A 81 -10.01 6.88 -0.43
CA GLN A 81 -9.71 5.44 -0.35
C GLN A 81 -9.32 5.01 1.07
N THR A 82 -8.47 5.78 1.76
CA THR A 82 -8.07 5.50 3.14
C THR A 82 -9.26 5.49 4.11
N VAL A 83 -10.19 6.44 3.97
CA VAL A 83 -11.38 6.54 4.83
C VAL A 83 -12.27 5.32 4.64
N ARG A 84 -12.41 4.85 3.39
CA ARG A 84 -13.16 3.62 3.09
C ARG A 84 -12.57 2.39 3.79
N LEU A 85 -11.26 2.23 3.69
CA LEU A 85 -10.55 1.15 4.37
C LEU A 85 -10.71 1.27 5.88
N PHE A 86 -10.51 2.47 6.43
CA PHE A 86 -10.69 2.72 7.85
C PHE A 86 -12.08 2.31 8.34
N VAL A 87 -13.15 2.70 7.65
CA VAL A 87 -14.52 2.27 8.00
C VAL A 87 -14.63 0.74 7.99
N PHE A 88 -14.12 0.07 6.94
CA PHE A 88 -14.15 -1.40 6.89
C PHE A 88 -13.47 -2.05 8.09
N PHE A 89 -12.23 -1.63 8.38
CA PHE A 89 -11.49 -2.20 9.49
C PHE A 89 -12.06 -1.77 10.85
N HIS A 90 -12.67 -0.60 10.97
CA HIS A 90 -13.36 -0.18 12.20
C HIS A 90 -14.55 -1.09 12.51
N GLU A 91 -15.44 -1.31 11.53
CA GLU A 91 -16.57 -2.24 11.70
C GLU A 91 -16.11 -3.67 11.96
N CYS A 92 -15.03 -4.11 11.30
CA CYS A 92 -14.44 -5.41 11.59
C CYS A 92 -13.88 -5.46 13.03
N GLY A 93 -13.25 -4.37 13.49
CA GLY A 93 -12.72 -4.23 14.83
C GLY A 93 -13.75 -4.49 15.92
N HIS A 94 -15.01 -4.12 15.72
CA HIS A 94 -16.09 -4.43 16.67
C HIS A 94 -16.28 -5.94 16.92
N HIS A 95 -15.98 -6.80 15.94
CA HIS A 95 -16.00 -8.26 16.12
C HIS A 95 -14.82 -8.79 16.94
N HIS A 96 -13.73 -8.02 17.04
CA HIS A 96 -12.52 -8.40 17.77
C HIS A 96 -12.43 -7.78 19.17
N VAL A 97 -12.97 -6.58 19.35
CA VAL A 97 -12.81 -5.79 20.58
C VAL A 97 -14.13 -5.45 21.28
N GLY A 98 -15.28 -5.83 20.70
CA GLY A 98 -16.60 -5.49 21.18
C GLY A 98 -17.05 -4.07 20.81
N GLY A 99 -18.14 -3.60 21.41
CA GLY A 99 -18.78 -2.31 21.11
C GLY A 99 -18.04 -1.06 21.60
N ASN A 100 -16.73 -1.13 21.86
CA ASN A 100 -15.97 0.03 22.29
C ASN A 100 -15.35 0.73 21.07
N GLU A 101 -15.91 1.90 20.72
CA GLU A 101 -15.49 2.75 19.60
C GLU A 101 -13.98 3.03 19.58
N LEU A 102 -13.38 3.40 20.71
CA LEU A 102 -11.96 3.76 20.78
C LEU A 102 -11.05 2.54 20.62
N ARG A 103 -11.50 1.35 21.04
CA ARG A 103 -10.78 0.11 20.80
C ARG A 103 -10.91 -0.33 19.34
N ALA A 104 -12.07 -0.16 18.72
CA ALA A 104 -12.29 -0.45 17.31
C ALA A 104 -11.44 0.48 16.42
N ASP A 105 -11.34 1.77 16.77
CA ASP A 105 -10.41 2.73 16.17
C ASP A 105 -8.97 2.23 16.20
N CYS A 106 -8.49 1.80 17.37
CA CYS A 106 -7.12 1.32 17.52
C CYS A 106 -6.86 0.00 16.82
N TRP A 107 -7.87 -0.88 16.74
CA TRP A 107 -7.79 -2.10 15.96
C TRP A 107 -7.63 -1.77 14.47
N ALA A 108 -8.48 -0.90 13.93
CA ALA A 108 -8.43 -0.47 12.53
C ALA A 108 -7.10 0.20 12.15
N VAL A 109 -6.60 1.09 13.02
CA VAL A 109 -5.29 1.73 12.84
C VAL A 109 -4.16 0.72 12.88
N GLY A 110 -4.22 -0.23 13.82
CA GLY A 110 -3.24 -1.31 13.94
C GLY A 110 -3.13 -2.13 12.66
N GLU A 111 -4.27 -2.55 12.12
CA GLU A 111 -4.34 -3.28 10.85
C GLU A 111 -3.86 -2.42 9.68
N GLY A 112 -4.19 -1.13 9.67
CA GLY A 112 -3.75 -0.23 8.60
C GLY A 112 -2.27 0.00 8.53
N VAL A 113 -1.60 0.11 9.68
CA VAL A 113 -0.15 0.19 9.76
C VAL A 113 0.47 -1.16 9.39
N ARG A 114 -0.07 -2.27 9.93
CA ARG A 114 0.40 -3.63 9.65
C ARG A 114 0.35 -3.97 8.16
N GLU A 115 -0.72 -3.59 7.48
CA GLU A 115 -0.94 -3.85 6.05
C GLU A 115 -0.42 -2.75 5.11
N GLY A 116 0.18 -1.70 5.68
CA GLY A 116 0.81 -0.62 4.93
C GLY A 116 -0.15 0.25 4.10
N TRP A 117 -1.45 0.27 4.39
CA TRP A 117 -2.39 1.19 3.73
C TRP A 117 -2.62 2.49 4.50
N LEU A 118 -2.29 2.52 5.79
CA LEU A 118 -2.45 3.71 6.62
C LEU A 118 -1.08 4.32 6.93
N ASP A 119 -0.85 5.52 6.41
CA ASP A 119 0.27 6.39 6.76
C ASP A 119 -0.21 7.66 7.48
N ARG A 120 0.69 8.60 7.76
CA ARG A 120 0.34 9.87 8.42
C ARG A 120 -0.65 10.72 7.62
N LYS A 121 -0.53 10.74 6.29
CA LYS A 121 -1.43 11.50 5.42
C LYS A 121 -2.82 10.87 5.42
N GLY A 122 -2.88 9.54 5.33
CA GLY A 122 -4.10 8.76 5.43
C GLY A 122 -4.79 8.92 6.77
N LEU A 123 -4.03 8.93 7.87
CA LEU A 123 -4.56 9.20 9.21
C LEU A 123 -5.23 10.58 9.28
N ALA A 124 -4.58 11.61 8.72
CA ALA A 124 -5.15 12.94 8.63
C ALA A 124 -6.46 12.96 7.82
N GLN A 125 -6.55 12.20 6.72
CA GLN A 125 -7.81 12.06 5.95
C GLN A 125 -8.93 11.43 6.76
N VAL A 126 -8.63 10.38 7.53
CA VAL A 126 -9.59 9.76 8.45
C VAL A 126 -10.06 10.78 9.48
N CYS A 127 -9.13 11.52 10.05
CA CYS A 127 -9.44 12.56 11.02
C CYS A 127 -10.35 13.65 10.46
N THR A 128 -10.05 14.17 9.28
CA THR A 128 -10.90 15.14 8.58
C THR A 128 -12.29 14.58 8.31
N SER A 129 -12.44 13.27 8.06
CA SER A 129 -13.74 12.64 7.79
C SER A 129 -14.70 12.65 8.99
N PHE A 130 -14.18 12.75 10.22
CA PHE A 130 -15.01 12.90 11.41
C PHE A 130 -15.54 14.33 11.59
N GLY A 131 -14.84 15.32 11.03
CA GLY A 131 -15.15 16.74 11.23
C GLY A 131 -15.26 17.13 12.71
N ASP A 132 -16.14 18.09 12.99
CA ASP A 132 -16.45 18.56 14.34
C ASP A 132 -17.64 17.83 14.97
N ALA A 133 -17.84 16.55 14.63
CA ALA A 133 -18.96 15.77 15.14
C ALA A 133 -18.98 15.78 16.69
N PRO A 134 -20.09 16.21 17.31
CA PRO A 134 -20.21 16.21 18.76
C PRO A 134 -20.31 14.76 19.29
N PRO A 135 -20.01 14.53 20.57
CA PRO A 135 -20.24 13.23 21.16
C PRO A 135 -21.74 12.91 21.18
N THR A 136 -22.07 11.64 21.01
CA THR A 136 -23.40 11.07 21.23
C THR A 136 -23.33 10.07 22.39
N PRO A 137 -24.47 9.56 22.90
CA PRO A 137 -24.45 8.55 23.95
C PRO A 137 -23.65 7.29 23.59
N THR A 138 -23.53 6.99 22.30
CA THR A 138 -22.88 5.77 21.79
C THR A 138 -21.54 6.04 21.09
N HIS A 139 -21.25 7.28 20.69
CA HIS A 139 -20.04 7.62 19.94
C HIS A 139 -19.28 8.80 20.58
N PRO A 140 -17.96 8.67 20.83
CA PRO A 140 -17.12 9.80 21.22
C PRO A 140 -17.08 10.89 20.14
N SER A 141 -16.72 12.12 20.53
CA SER A 141 -16.58 13.23 19.59
C SER A 141 -15.50 12.96 18.54
N GLY A 142 -15.60 13.60 17.37
CA GLY A 142 -14.59 13.51 16.32
C GLY A 142 -13.19 13.88 16.82
N ARG A 143 -13.07 14.94 17.62
CA ARG A 143 -11.81 15.36 18.25
C ARG A 143 -11.23 14.29 19.18
N GLN A 144 -12.06 13.65 20.00
CA GLN A 144 -11.61 12.60 20.91
C GLN A 144 -11.14 11.36 20.15
N ARG A 145 -11.88 10.96 19.10
CA ARG A 145 -11.49 9.85 18.22
C ARG A 145 -10.19 10.17 17.51
N CYS A 146 -10.00 11.36 16.95
CA CYS A 146 -8.74 11.77 16.33
C CYS A 146 -7.53 11.68 17.25
N GLY A 147 -7.63 12.25 18.46
CA GLY A 147 -6.56 12.13 19.44
C GLY A 147 -6.25 10.67 19.81
N ASN A 148 -7.25 9.78 19.75
CA ASN A 148 -7.07 8.34 19.93
C ASN A 148 -6.37 7.67 18.75
N LEU A 149 -6.79 7.99 17.52
CA LEU A 149 -6.16 7.50 16.30
C LEU A 149 -4.67 7.85 16.24
N ASP A 150 -4.29 9.08 16.61
CA ASP A 150 -2.89 9.51 16.65
C ASP A 150 -2.03 8.67 17.61
N ARG A 151 -2.54 8.43 18.83
CA ARG A 151 -1.86 7.57 19.81
C ARG A 151 -1.73 6.15 19.31
N CYS A 152 -2.79 5.59 18.75
CA CYS A 152 -2.80 4.21 18.26
C CYS A 152 -1.91 4.03 17.03
N PHE A 153 -1.81 5.04 16.15
CA PHE A 153 -0.90 5.03 15.01
C PHE A 153 0.56 5.07 15.46
N ALA A 154 0.90 5.93 16.41
CA ALA A 154 2.24 6.01 16.96
C ALA A 154 2.67 4.67 17.58
N ALA A 155 1.80 4.08 18.41
CA ALA A 155 2.05 2.78 19.03
C ALA A 155 2.17 1.64 18.02
N ALA A 156 1.30 1.60 16.99
CA ALA A 156 1.36 0.59 15.94
C ALA A 156 2.63 0.70 15.09
N THR A 157 3.03 1.93 14.74
CA THR A 157 4.26 2.19 13.97
C THR A 157 5.49 1.72 14.75
N GLU A 158 5.55 1.99 16.06
CA GLU A 158 6.67 1.56 16.90
C GLU A 158 6.73 0.03 17.02
N ARG A 159 5.58 -0.63 17.20
CA ARG A 159 5.51 -2.10 17.18
C ARG A 159 6.00 -2.69 15.84
N GLN A 160 5.65 -2.08 14.71
CA GLN A 160 6.10 -2.55 13.40
C GLN A 160 7.60 -2.36 13.20
N ARG A 161 8.17 -1.24 13.67
CA ARG A 161 9.62 -0.98 13.62
C ARG A 161 10.39 -1.99 14.45
N THR A 162 9.98 -2.22 15.69
CA THR A 162 10.63 -3.18 16.61
C THR A 162 10.54 -4.62 16.12
N ALA A 163 9.40 -5.02 15.53
CA ALA A 163 9.27 -6.33 14.90
C ALA A 163 10.21 -6.51 13.69
N SER A 164 10.43 -5.44 12.92
CA SER A 164 11.32 -5.45 11.76
C SER A 164 12.80 -5.53 12.15
N THR A 165 13.22 -4.84 13.22
CA THR A 165 14.61 -4.90 13.70
C THR A 165 14.93 -6.23 14.41
N GLY A 166 13.95 -6.81 15.12
CA GLY A 166 14.07 -8.12 15.75
C GLY A 166 14.10 -9.31 14.79
N SER A 167 13.75 -9.10 13.51
CA SER A 167 13.70 -10.16 12.48
C SER A 167 15.01 -10.33 11.71
N THR A 168 16.13 -9.75 12.15
CA THR A 168 17.44 -10.08 11.57
C THR A 168 17.68 -11.57 11.75
N PRO A 169 17.76 -12.39 10.67
CA PRO A 169 18.10 -13.80 10.84
C PRO A 169 19.47 -13.84 11.51
N LYS A 170 19.58 -14.49 12.66
CA LYS A 170 20.88 -14.89 13.19
C LYS A 170 21.51 -15.72 12.08
N ALA A 171 22.43 -15.13 11.31
CA ALA A 171 23.16 -15.82 10.28
C ALA A 171 23.89 -16.97 10.97
N VAL A 172 23.31 -18.16 10.93
CA VAL A 172 24.04 -19.38 11.26
C VAL A 172 25.03 -19.50 10.11
N PRO A 173 26.33 -19.33 10.35
CA PRO A 173 27.31 -19.53 9.28
C PRO A 173 27.06 -20.92 8.69
N PRO A 174 26.95 -21.08 7.37
CA PRO A 174 26.77 -22.38 6.76
C PRO A 174 27.94 -23.27 7.23
N LYS A 175 27.60 -24.41 7.84
CA LYS A 175 28.59 -25.41 8.21
C LYS A 175 29.17 -25.94 6.90
N LEU A 176 30.42 -25.59 6.59
CA LEU A 176 31.18 -26.17 5.49
C LEU A 176 31.34 -27.66 5.76
N THR A 177 30.47 -28.50 5.18
CA THR A 177 30.51 -29.97 5.36
C THR A 177 31.48 -30.67 4.42
N SER A 178 32.06 -29.95 3.46
CA SER A 178 33.10 -30.48 2.57
C SER A 178 34.09 -29.38 2.20
N GLY A 179 35.36 -29.56 2.60
CA GLY A 179 36.46 -28.76 2.06
C GLY A 179 36.70 -29.09 0.58
N PRO A 180 37.31 -28.17 -0.20
CA PRO A 180 37.63 -28.45 -1.59
C PRO A 180 38.64 -29.61 -1.68
N THR A 181 38.30 -30.64 -2.45
CA THR A 181 39.24 -31.69 -2.84
C THR A 181 40.30 -31.07 -3.74
N LEU A 182 41.54 -31.01 -3.27
CA LEU A 182 42.68 -30.62 -4.10
C LEU A 182 42.96 -31.73 -5.12
N ILE A 183 42.54 -31.52 -6.37
CA ILE A 183 42.96 -32.36 -7.48
C ILE A 183 44.43 -32.04 -7.77
N ARG A 184 45.29 -33.03 -7.57
CA ARG A 184 46.71 -32.97 -7.90
C ARG A 184 46.87 -32.79 -9.42
N PRO A 185 47.66 -31.81 -9.91
CA PRO A 185 47.86 -31.62 -11.34
C PRO A 185 48.47 -32.88 -11.96
N GLY A 186 47.72 -33.49 -12.88
CA GLY A 186 48.20 -34.57 -13.74
C GLY A 186 49.11 -34.02 -14.83
N VAL A 187 50.18 -34.74 -15.12
CA VAL A 187 51.06 -34.53 -16.27
C VAL A 187 50.21 -34.63 -17.54
N VAL A 188 50.19 -33.57 -18.34
CA VAL A 188 49.53 -33.57 -19.66
C VAL A 188 50.53 -34.17 -20.67
N PRO A 189 50.19 -35.23 -21.41
CA PRO A 189 51.01 -35.67 -22.53
C PRO A 189 50.94 -34.61 -23.64
N GLU A 190 52.11 -34.26 -24.16
CA GLU A 190 52.30 -33.33 -25.26
C GLU A 190 51.52 -33.81 -26.50
N GLN A 191 50.44 -33.09 -26.85
CA GLN A 191 49.78 -33.25 -28.15
C GLN A 191 50.26 -32.13 -29.08
N GLU A 192 50.88 -32.60 -30.16
CA GLU A 192 51.44 -31.87 -31.28
C GLU A 192 50.49 -30.79 -31.82
N ALA A 193 50.97 -29.55 -31.85
CA ALA A 193 50.23 -28.40 -32.34
C ALA A 193 50.16 -28.41 -33.89
N PRO A 194 49.00 -28.18 -34.51
CA PRO A 194 48.93 -27.93 -35.95
C PRO A 194 49.39 -26.51 -36.28
N ALA A 195 50.17 -26.40 -37.36
CA ALA A 195 50.75 -25.17 -37.87
C ALA A 195 49.68 -24.12 -38.25
N PHE A 196 49.81 -22.91 -37.69
CA PHE A 196 49.06 -21.74 -38.12
C PHE A 196 49.67 -21.19 -39.42
N GLN A 197 48.93 -21.27 -40.53
CA GLN A 197 49.27 -20.53 -41.75
C GLN A 197 48.82 -19.08 -41.61
N ALA A 198 49.75 -18.15 -41.85
CA ALA A 198 49.49 -16.72 -41.87
C ALA A 198 48.75 -16.30 -43.15
N ALA A 199 47.71 -15.48 -43.00
CA ALA A 199 47.05 -14.82 -44.12
C ALA A 199 47.79 -13.51 -44.50
N PRO A 200 47.85 -13.13 -45.79
CA PRO A 200 48.49 -11.89 -46.23
C PRO A 200 47.57 -10.67 -46.04
N ALA A 201 48.20 -9.53 -45.72
CA ALA A 201 47.54 -8.25 -45.48
C ALA A 201 47.18 -7.50 -46.78
N PRO A 202 46.11 -6.69 -46.75
CA PRO A 202 46.04 -5.42 -47.46
C PRO A 202 46.30 -4.21 -46.52
#